data_AF-A0A1B6GW84-F1
#
_entry.id   AF-A0A1B6GW84-F1
#
_cell.length_a   1.000
_cell.length_b   1.000
_cell.length_c   1.000
_cell.angle_alpha   90.00
_cell.angle_beta   90.00
_cell.angle_gamma   90.00
#
_symmetry.space_group_name_H-M   'P 1'
#
loop_
_entity.id
_entity.type
_entity.pdbx_description
1 polymer ?
#
loop_
_entity_poly.entity_id
_entity_poly.type
_entity_poly.pdbx_seq_one_letter_code
_entity_poly.pdbx_strand_id
1 'polypeptide(L)'
;AHILAWLDNAPEDALGKDYNKAIDLIDSLISVSAAEASGNIKLQTHKHTFTCYKGIASKRMQKCRFDAPFMPIKTTMILTPMKDTEDGFEECKTKYKALRKKLENYEYDNFQTFYEDNNINSDEEYVNVIRAGINRPKVFP
;
A
#
# COMPACT_ATOMS: atom_id res chain seq x y z
N ALA A 1 3.69 4.16 16.62
CA ALA A 1 3.91 3.27 17.78
C ALA A 1 4.13 1.85 17.26
N HIS A 2 4.97 1.04 17.90
CA HIS A 2 4.97 -0.40 17.69
C HIS A 2 4.24 -0.99 18.89
N ILE A 3 3.12 -1.68 18.66
CA ILE A 3 2.28 -2.25 19.72
C ILE A 3 2.28 -3.77 19.53
N LEU A 4 2.57 -4.50 20.60
CA LEU A 4 2.34 -5.93 20.68
C LEU A 4 1.14 -6.14 21.60
N ALA A 5 0.05 -6.69 21.06
CA ALA A 5 -1.18 -6.95 21.80
C ALA A 5 -1.55 -8.43 21.67
N TRP A 6 -1.99 -9.01 22.77
CA TRP A 6 -2.62 -10.33 22.77
C TRP A 6 -4.11 -10.13 22.55
N LEU A 7 -4.61 -10.56 21.39
CA LEU A 7 -6.01 -10.42 21.04
C LEU A 7 -6.71 -11.76 21.23
N ASP A 8 -7.85 -11.73 21.91
CA ASP A 8 -8.72 -12.90 21.97
C ASP A 8 -9.29 -13.18 20.57
N ASN A 9 -9.32 -14.45 20.16
CA ASN A 9 -9.76 -14.89 18.83
C ASN A 9 -9.05 -14.23 17.63
N ALA A 10 -7.75 -13.94 17.77
CA ALA A 10 -6.94 -13.46 16.65
C ALA A 10 -6.94 -14.46 15.46
N PRO A 11 -6.95 -13.99 14.21
CA PRO A 11 -6.86 -14.87 13.04
C PRO A 11 -5.51 -15.61 13.05
N GLU A 12 -5.54 -16.94 12.98
CA GLU A 12 -4.33 -17.77 13.04
C GLU A 12 -3.63 -17.84 11.67
N ASP A 13 -4.42 -17.87 10.60
CA ASP A 13 -3.94 -17.97 9.22
C ASP A 13 -4.54 -16.84 8.37
N ALA A 14 -3.95 -15.66 8.51
CA ALA A 14 -4.38 -14.43 7.83
C ALA A 14 -4.20 -14.48 6.29
N LEU A 15 -3.46 -15.45 5.75
CA LEU A 15 -3.26 -15.62 4.31
C LEU A 15 -4.08 -16.76 3.70
N GLY A 16 -4.75 -17.57 4.53
CA GLY A 16 -5.52 -18.72 4.12
C GLY A 16 -6.89 -18.75 4.79
N LYS A 17 -7.10 -19.69 5.72
CA LYS A 17 -8.45 -20.00 6.25
C LYS A 17 -9.14 -18.82 6.95
N ASP A 18 -8.39 -17.90 7.54
CA ASP A 18 -8.92 -16.78 8.32
C ASP A 18 -8.78 -15.43 7.59
N TYR A 19 -8.55 -15.43 6.27
CA TYR A 19 -8.33 -14.20 5.49
C TYR A 19 -9.39 -13.12 5.76
N ASN A 20 -10.68 -13.45 5.65
CA ASN A 20 -11.76 -12.46 5.86
C ASN A 20 -11.77 -11.92 7.29
N LYS A 21 -11.56 -12.77 8.31
CA LYS A 21 -11.46 -12.31 9.71
C LYS A 21 -10.26 -11.38 9.91
N ALA A 22 -9.15 -11.64 9.20
CA ALA A 22 -7.99 -10.78 9.24
C ALA A 22 -8.27 -9.41 8.61
N ILE A 23 -8.97 -9.37 7.47
CA ILE A 23 -9.41 -8.11 6.86
C ILE A 23 -10.35 -7.34 7.79
N ASP A 24 -11.37 -8.00 8.36
CA ASP A 24 -12.33 -7.37 9.28
C ASP A 24 -11.62 -6.77 10.51
N LEU A 25 -10.66 -7.51 11.09
CA LEU A 25 -9.85 -7.04 12.21
C LEU A 25 -8.98 -5.85 11.80
N ILE A 26 -8.33 -5.91 10.64
CA ILE A 26 -7.49 -4.83 10.12
C ILE A 26 -8.35 -3.57 9.97
N ASP A 27 -9.47 -3.64 9.24
CA ASP A 27 -10.37 -2.51 9.00
C ASP A 27 -10.86 -1.89 10.32
N SER A 28 -11.19 -2.71 11.31
CA SER A 28 -11.60 -2.23 12.64
C SER A 28 -10.51 -1.45 13.39
N LEU A 29 -9.23 -1.74 13.13
CA LEU A 29 -8.10 -1.16 13.84
C LEU A 29 -7.48 0.05 13.12
N ILE A 30 -7.54 0.08 11.80
CA ILE A 30 -6.84 1.09 10.99
C ILE A 30 -7.76 2.18 10.45
N SER A 31 -9.08 1.97 10.49
CA SER A 31 -10.04 3.00 10.10
C SER A 31 -10.35 3.89 11.30
N VAL A 32 -10.35 5.20 11.06
CA VAL A 32 -10.83 6.19 12.02
C VAL A 32 -11.64 7.22 11.26
N SER A 33 -12.87 7.46 11.69
CA SER A 33 -13.67 8.51 11.06
C SER A 33 -13.12 9.90 11.43
N ALA A 34 -13.37 10.89 10.57
CA ALA A 34 -13.00 12.27 10.87
C ALA A 34 -13.66 12.79 12.17
N ALA A 35 -14.85 12.30 12.50
CA ALA A 35 -15.56 12.61 13.74
C ALA A 35 -14.83 12.02 14.97
N GLU A 36 -14.44 10.74 14.91
CA GLU A 36 -13.71 10.07 15.99
C GLU A 36 -12.29 10.63 16.17
N ALA A 37 -11.68 11.12 15.08
CA ALA A 37 -10.38 11.76 15.13
C ALA A 37 -10.36 13.07 15.96
N SER A 38 -11.50 13.57 16.44
CA SER A 38 -11.59 14.71 17.38
C SER A 38 -10.82 15.95 16.90
N GLY A 39 -10.92 16.27 15.61
CA GLY A 39 -10.20 17.40 14.98
C GLY A 39 -8.73 17.11 14.64
N ASN A 40 -8.20 15.94 14.98
CA ASN A 40 -6.81 15.54 14.76
C ASN A 40 -6.58 14.71 13.49
N ILE A 41 -7.53 14.71 12.54
CA ILE A 41 -7.40 13.95 11.28
C ILE A 41 -6.11 14.29 10.51
N LYS A 42 -5.63 15.53 10.63
CA LYS A 42 -4.38 16.00 10.05
C LYS A 42 -3.13 15.26 10.58
N LEU A 43 -3.21 14.65 11.77
CA LEU A 43 -2.13 13.82 12.33
C LEU A 43 -2.06 12.44 11.66
N GLN A 44 -3.13 12.00 10.98
CA GLN A 44 -3.18 10.74 10.23
C GLN A 44 -2.63 10.90 8.80
N THR A 45 -2.44 12.14 8.33
CA THR A 45 -1.85 12.40 7.01
C THR A 45 -0.33 12.32 7.06
N HIS A 46 0.26 11.50 6.19
CA HIS A 46 1.72 11.43 6.08
C HIS A 46 2.29 12.71 5.47
N LYS A 47 2.94 13.55 6.30
CA LYS A 47 3.69 14.71 5.81
C LYS A 47 5.15 14.35 5.61
N HIS A 48 5.65 14.50 4.38
CA HIS A 48 7.09 14.38 4.11
C HIS A 48 7.86 15.49 4.84
N THR A 49 8.54 15.10 5.91
CA THR A 49 9.50 15.92 6.64
C THR A 49 10.91 15.40 6.40
N PHE A 50 11.91 16.13 6.86
CA PHE A 50 13.32 15.69 6.78
C PHE A 50 13.57 14.30 7.38
N THR A 51 12.83 13.94 8.43
CA THR A 51 12.92 12.61 9.08
C THR A 51 12.32 11.48 8.25
N CYS A 52 11.49 11.83 7.25
CA CYS A 52 10.93 10.85 6.32
C CYS A 52 11.98 10.34 5.35
N TYR A 53 13.07 11.06 5.12
CA TYR A 53 14.09 10.65 4.18
C TYR A 53 15.22 9.89 4.88
N LYS A 54 15.57 8.71 4.35
CA LYS A 54 16.64 7.89 4.90
C LYS A 54 18.00 8.41 4.43
N GLY A 55 18.71 9.13 5.30
CA GLY A 55 20.11 9.50 5.08
C GLY A 55 20.28 10.86 4.40
N ILE A 56 20.51 11.87 5.23
CA ILE A 56 20.70 13.29 4.89
C ILE A 56 21.96 13.51 4.03
N ALA A 57 22.92 12.58 4.07
CA ALA A 57 24.31 12.84 3.70
C ALA A 57 24.71 12.42 2.28
N SER A 58 23.82 11.89 1.43
CA SER A 58 24.24 11.39 0.11
C SER A 58 23.40 11.95 -1.03
N LYS A 59 24.08 12.37 -2.10
CA LYS A 59 23.58 12.91 -3.38
C LYS A 59 22.63 11.97 -4.16
N ARG A 60 21.86 11.10 -3.49
CA ARG A 60 20.90 10.17 -4.07
C ARG A 60 19.47 10.67 -3.86
N MET A 61 18.58 10.36 -4.82
CA MET A 61 17.14 10.56 -4.70
C MET A 61 16.65 10.06 -3.33
N GLN A 62 16.05 10.96 -2.58
CA GLN A 62 15.62 10.71 -1.21
C GLN A 62 14.31 9.92 -1.24
N LYS A 63 14.38 8.59 -1.04
CA LYS A 63 13.20 7.74 -0.91
C LYS A 63 12.56 7.92 0.48
N CYS A 64 11.24 8.01 0.53
CA CYS A 64 10.51 8.02 1.80
C CYS A 64 10.74 6.71 2.57
N ARG A 65 11.05 6.82 3.86
CA ARG A 65 11.25 5.72 4.82
C ARG A 65 10.00 4.85 4.95
N PHE A 66 8.83 5.43 4.73
CA PHE A 66 7.54 4.73 4.78
C PHE A 66 7.11 4.19 3.41
N ASP A 67 7.99 4.20 2.42
CA ASP A 67 7.69 3.75 1.05
C ASP A 67 6.61 4.57 0.32
N ALA A 68 6.34 5.82 0.71
CA ALA A 68 5.50 6.71 -0.11
C ALA A 68 6.16 7.01 -1.49
N PRO A 69 5.37 7.31 -2.54
CA PRO A 69 3.90 7.31 -2.57
C PRO A 69 3.33 5.89 -2.41
N PHE A 70 2.16 5.81 -1.77
CA PHE A 70 1.45 4.55 -1.56
C PHE A 70 0.66 4.18 -2.82
N MET A 71 0.58 2.88 -3.12
CA MET A 71 -0.23 2.40 -4.25
C MET A 71 -1.71 2.44 -3.81
N PRO A 72 -2.60 3.14 -4.53
CA PRO A 72 -4.01 3.22 -4.16
C PRO A 72 -4.67 1.84 -4.28
N ILE A 73 -5.54 1.47 -3.34
CA ILE A 73 -6.35 0.23 -3.43
C ILE A 73 -7.82 0.49 -3.08
N LYS A 74 -8.73 -0.23 -3.72
CA LYS A 74 -10.19 -0.02 -3.52
C LYS A 74 -10.70 -0.62 -2.22
N THR A 75 -10.10 -1.73 -1.81
CA THR A 75 -10.48 -2.51 -0.63
C THR A 75 -9.25 -3.05 0.06
N THR A 76 -9.33 -3.16 1.38
CA THR A 76 -8.26 -3.71 2.20
C THR A 76 -7.91 -5.13 1.76
N MET A 77 -6.63 -5.40 1.51
CA MET A 77 -6.16 -6.73 1.16
C MET A 77 -4.72 -7.02 1.57
N ILE A 78 -4.41 -8.30 1.72
CA ILE A 78 -3.05 -8.78 2.01
C ILE A 78 -2.48 -9.39 0.74
N LEU A 79 -1.46 -8.75 0.17
CA LEU A 79 -0.85 -9.19 -1.08
C LEU A 79 0.48 -9.87 -0.81
N THR A 80 0.68 -11.04 -1.44
CA THR A 80 1.94 -11.77 -1.47
C THR A 80 2.74 -11.42 -2.72
N PRO A 81 4.08 -11.32 -2.63
CA PRO A 81 4.93 -11.04 -3.80
C PRO A 81 4.70 -12.03 -4.94
N MET A 82 4.72 -11.52 -6.17
CA MET A 82 4.80 -12.33 -7.37
C MET A 82 6.22 -12.92 -7.46
N LYS A 83 6.32 -14.20 -7.84
CA LYS A 83 7.61 -14.84 -8.11
C LYS A 83 8.19 -14.31 -9.42
N ASP A 84 9.50 -14.23 -9.49
CA ASP A 84 10.22 -13.79 -10.69
C ASP A 84 10.09 -14.76 -11.87
N THR A 85 9.73 -16.01 -11.61
CA THR A 85 9.42 -17.03 -12.61
C THR A 85 7.98 -16.98 -13.13
N GLU A 86 7.09 -16.19 -12.53
CA GLU A 86 5.71 -16.05 -13.03
C GLU A 86 5.69 -15.23 -14.34
N ASP A 87 4.87 -15.65 -15.30
CA ASP A 87 4.71 -14.97 -16.58
C ASP A 87 4.29 -13.51 -16.37
N GLY A 88 4.92 -12.58 -17.10
CA GLY A 88 4.64 -11.15 -17.01
C GLY A 88 5.25 -10.44 -15.80
N PHE A 89 6.08 -11.11 -14.97
CA PHE A 89 6.71 -10.48 -13.80
C PHE A 89 7.50 -9.21 -14.16
N GLU A 90 8.38 -9.25 -15.15
CA GLU A 90 9.22 -8.09 -15.51
C GLU A 90 8.39 -6.93 -16.11
N GLU A 91 7.32 -7.23 -16.84
CA GLU A 91 6.37 -6.23 -17.34
C GLU A 91 5.61 -5.56 -16.19
N CYS A 92 5.04 -6.37 -15.28
CA CYS A 92 4.34 -5.90 -14.10
C CYS A 92 5.25 -5.06 -13.20
N LYS A 93 6.49 -5.50 -12.98
CA LYS A 93 7.50 -4.80 -12.18
C LYS A 93 7.93 -3.48 -12.82
N THR A 94 8.01 -3.43 -14.14
CA THR A 94 8.28 -2.20 -14.88
C THR A 94 7.11 -1.23 -14.76
N LYS A 95 5.87 -1.72 -14.94
CA LYS A 95 4.64 -0.93 -14.76
C LYS A 95 4.54 -0.40 -13.33
N TYR A 96 4.84 -1.20 -12.31
CA TYR A 96 4.87 -0.78 -10.91
C TYR A 96 5.79 0.42 -10.67
N LYS A 97 7.02 0.37 -11.20
CA LYS A 97 7.99 1.48 -11.09
C LYS A 97 7.47 2.75 -11.78
N ALA A 98 6.84 2.60 -12.94
CA ALA A 98 6.28 3.72 -13.70
C ALA A 98 5.10 4.37 -12.95
N LEU A 99 4.18 3.57 -12.43
CA LEU A 99 3.04 4.04 -11.62
C LEU A 99 3.51 4.81 -10.38
N ARG A 100 4.47 4.23 -9.65
CA ARG A 100 5.03 4.86 -8.45
C ARG A 100 5.62 6.23 -8.77
N LYS A 101 6.35 6.36 -9.88
CA LYS A 101 6.92 7.65 -10.32
C LYS A 101 5.84 8.67 -10.73
N LYS A 102 4.74 8.22 -11.33
CA LYS A 102 3.60 9.11 -11.65
C LYS A 102 2.93 9.62 -10.37
N LEU A 103 2.70 8.75 -9.40
CA LEU A 103 2.11 9.10 -8.11
C LEU A 103 2.98 10.04 -7.26
N GLU A 104 4.26 10.25 -7.59
CA GLU A 104 5.08 11.28 -6.96
C GLU A 104 4.70 12.71 -7.41
N ASN A 105 4.08 12.84 -8.59
CA ASN A 105 3.87 14.14 -9.24
C ASN A 105 2.41 14.41 -9.61
N TYR A 106 1.54 13.40 -9.56
CA TYR A 106 0.16 13.50 -9.98
C TYR A 106 -0.77 12.91 -8.92
N GLU A 107 -1.77 13.69 -8.52
CA GLU A 107 -2.86 13.27 -7.65
C GLU A 107 -4.07 12.93 -8.51
N TYR A 108 -4.65 11.76 -8.27
CA TYR A 108 -5.84 11.29 -8.97
C TYR A 108 -7.06 11.45 -8.09
N ASP A 109 -8.15 12.00 -8.64
CA ASP A 109 -9.40 12.19 -7.90
C ASP A 109 -10.12 10.86 -7.61
N ASN A 110 -9.96 9.87 -8.49
CA ASN A 110 -10.63 8.58 -8.39
C ASN A 110 -9.87 7.45 -9.12
N PHE A 111 -10.29 6.20 -8.87
CA PHE A 111 -9.67 5.02 -9.50
C PHE A 111 -9.87 4.93 -11.01
N GLN A 112 -11.00 5.44 -11.53
CA GLN A 112 -11.30 5.36 -12.95
C GLN A 112 -10.27 6.16 -13.76
N THR A 113 -10.03 7.42 -13.38
CA THR A 113 -9.02 8.27 -14.03
C THR A 113 -7.62 7.71 -13.83
N PHE A 114 -7.32 7.17 -12.65
CA PHE A 114 -6.05 6.49 -12.39
C PHE A 114 -5.84 5.29 -13.33
N TYR A 115 -6.86 4.47 -13.60
CA TYR A 115 -6.74 3.31 -14.46
C TYR A 115 -6.61 3.69 -15.93
N GLU A 116 -7.44 4.62 -16.40
CA GLU A 116 -7.42 5.11 -17.78
C GLU A 116 -6.07 5.73 -18.14
N ASP A 117 -5.55 6.66 -17.32
CA ASP A 117 -4.26 7.33 -17.55
C ASP A 117 -3.05 6.40 -17.51
N ASN A 118 -3.24 5.20 -16.96
CA ASN A 118 -2.19 4.21 -16.78
C ASN A 118 -2.42 2.91 -17.56
N ASN A 119 -3.42 2.91 -18.46
CA ASN A 119 -3.78 1.76 -19.29
C ASN A 119 -3.93 0.48 -18.44
N ILE A 120 -4.67 0.55 -17.35
CA ILE A 120 -5.01 -0.60 -16.48
C ILE A 120 -6.41 -1.06 -16.88
N ASN A 121 -6.54 -2.31 -17.30
CA ASN A 121 -7.81 -2.83 -17.84
C ASN A 121 -8.67 -3.52 -16.79
N SER A 122 -8.07 -4.01 -15.70
CA SER A 122 -8.80 -4.71 -14.62
C SER A 122 -8.11 -4.56 -13.26
N ASP A 123 -8.89 -4.82 -12.20
CA ASP A 123 -8.37 -4.88 -10.83
C ASP A 123 -7.33 -6.02 -10.66
N GLU A 124 -7.54 -7.15 -11.34
CA GLU A 124 -6.62 -8.30 -11.33
C GLU A 124 -5.26 -7.94 -11.93
N GLU A 125 -5.27 -7.23 -13.07
CA GLU A 125 -4.05 -6.72 -13.70
C GLU A 125 -3.29 -5.81 -12.75
N TYR A 126 -4.01 -4.88 -12.12
CA TYR A 126 -3.42 -3.93 -11.17
C TYR A 126 -2.85 -4.61 -9.91
N VAL A 127 -3.57 -5.59 -9.36
CA VAL A 127 -3.10 -6.39 -8.22
C VAL A 127 -1.79 -7.10 -8.58
N ASN A 128 -1.67 -7.69 -9.77
CA ASN A 128 -0.42 -8.33 -10.21
C ASN A 128 0.73 -7.33 -10.35
N VAL A 129 0.45 -6.12 -10.84
CA VAL A 129 1.43 -5.02 -10.86
C VAL A 129 1.93 -4.70 -9.44
N ILE A 130 1.04 -4.60 -8.45
CA ILE A 130 1.43 -4.39 -7.05
C ILE A 130 2.26 -5.57 -6.53
N ARG A 131 1.80 -6.81 -6.76
CA ARG A 131 2.48 -8.04 -6.32
C ARG A 131 3.91 -8.14 -6.87
N ALA A 132 4.15 -7.74 -8.12
CA ALA A 132 5.48 -7.71 -8.72
C ALA A 132 6.40 -6.61 -8.14
N GLY A 133 5.81 -5.56 -7.55
CA GLY A 133 6.54 -4.44 -6.96
C GLY A 133 6.93 -4.61 -5.49
N ILE A 134 6.33 -5.56 -4.78
CA ILE A 134 6.60 -5.85 -3.37
C ILE A 134 7.52 -7.06 -3.21
N ASN A 135 8.27 -7.09 -2.10
CA ASN A 135 9.26 -8.13 -1.81
C ASN A 135 8.92 -8.97 -0.56
N ARG A 136 7.81 -8.67 0.10
CA ARG A 136 7.27 -9.41 1.24
C ARG A 136 5.75 -9.22 1.29
N PRO A 137 5.00 -10.13 1.94
CA PRO A 137 3.59 -9.90 2.19
C PRO A 137 3.34 -8.54 2.85
N LYS A 138 2.37 -7.79 2.33
CA LYS A 138 2.01 -6.45 2.83
C LYS A 138 0.49 -6.29 2.87
N VAL A 139 0.02 -5.61 3.91
CA VAL A 139 -1.34 -5.09 3.99
C VAL A 139 -1.42 -3.82 3.15
N PHE A 140 -2.42 -3.76 2.29
CA PHE A 140 -2.82 -2.57 1.55
C PHE A 140 -4.19 -2.14 2.07
N PRO A 141 -4.23 -1.11 2.93
CA PRO A 141 -5.46 -0.58 3.49
C PRO A 141 -6.13 0.50 2.62
#